data_AF-A0A318YWI0-F1
#
_entry.id   AF-A0A318YWI0-F1
#
_cell.length_a   1.000
_cell.length_b   1.000
_cell.length_c   1.000
_cell.angle_alpha   90.00
_cell.angle_beta   90.00
_cell.angle_gamma   90.00
#
_symmetry.space_group_name_H-M   'P 1'
#
loop_
_entity.id
_entity.type
_entity.pdbx_description
1 polymer ?
#
loop_
_entity_poly.entity_id
_entity_poly.type
_entity_poly.pdbx_seq_one_letter_code
_entity_poly.pdbx_strand_id
1 'polypeptide(L)'
;MDSWAQLRLMKQLLCVRHPRQPLSPSLLQGVDQVLLEERANRLLIDAASIPALPTPSSEPLPATLHLWQGDITTLDGVTAITNPANEQMLGCFQPAHRCLDNVIHTRAGPRLREECFQQMAQGQRILPVGQARATKGYCLPAPHVIHTVGPQLDAEQPVPTTHQRQQLQQCYEAVLDVAEALPASDPQGKTIALCGISTGLFAFPVEEAASIAVRSVLDWLRRRQHTSITNIIFNTFTDTDTAVYQQTLKELHYPAPSIVLPPQVRGSSLGQAKAWLAAADTIVISCGAGLSAATGLDYTSTTLFDHHFPSFKQYQLRRLYDTFGRTNRDWPSESVRWGFYFSHLAMVRRWPRSSLYTSLLEWLASRFSPDRVHVRTSNADELFVAHGLPEAQLSTPQGQYAFLQCLENCRPDAVFPSAPYLDAVLPHLDPHTQAVTAQDRIPTCPFCGGAMSICVRAGNWFNERPFAPGETRWYQFREAFLTDWTRNVVILELGVGLSTPGVLRWDNEELVEQGDGRVRLVRAGLGDAVQVPGELAAAQLATSIEGDLRDVVRAIVAP
;
A
#
# COMPACT_ATOMS: atom_id res chain seq x y z
N MET A 1 -3.24 -12.03 -23.42
CA MET A 1 -3.75 -12.15 -22.03
C MET A 1 -2.78 -11.37 -21.19
N ASP A 2 -3.24 -10.38 -20.44
CA ASP A 2 -2.34 -9.51 -19.68
C ASP A 2 -1.49 -10.31 -18.69
N SER A 3 -0.19 -10.03 -18.65
CA SER A 3 0.80 -10.72 -17.80
C SER A 3 0.39 -10.77 -16.32
N TRP A 4 -0.25 -9.71 -15.82
CA TRP A 4 -0.69 -9.62 -14.42
C TRP A 4 -1.77 -10.66 -14.06
N ALA A 5 -2.69 -10.98 -14.98
CA ALA A 5 -3.78 -11.92 -14.71
C ALA A 5 -3.26 -13.35 -14.60
N GLN A 6 -2.28 -13.70 -15.44
CA GLN A 6 -1.59 -14.99 -15.40
C GLN A 6 -0.79 -15.15 -14.10
N LEU A 7 -0.07 -14.10 -13.72
CA LEU A 7 0.71 -14.07 -12.48
C LEU A 7 -0.19 -14.21 -11.24
N ARG A 8 -1.31 -13.49 -11.21
CA ARG A 8 -2.32 -13.63 -10.15
C ARG A 8 -2.84 -15.07 -10.10
N LEU A 9 -3.24 -15.64 -11.25
CA LEU A 9 -3.74 -17.02 -11.31
C LEU A 9 -2.70 -18.01 -10.82
N MET A 10 -1.43 -17.88 -11.23
CA MET A 10 -0.33 -18.72 -10.75
C MET A 10 -0.24 -18.69 -9.22
N LYS A 11 -0.23 -17.50 -8.61
CA LYS A 11 -0.17 -17.36 -7.14
C LYS A 11 -1.37 -17.97 -6.45
N GLN A 12 -2.58 -17.82 -7.00
CA GLN A 12 -3.80 -18.41 -6.46
C GLN A 12 -3.75 -19.95 -6.52
N LEU A 13 -3.30 -20.52 -7.64
CA LEU A 13 -3.13 -21.97 -7.81
C LEU A 13 -2.07 -22.53 -6.85
N LEU A 14 -0.94 -21.83 -6.69
CA LEU A 14 0.10 -22.20 -5.73
C LEU A 14 -0.41 -22.13 -4.28
N CYS A 15 -1.22 -21.12 -3.95
CA CYS A 15 -1.83 -20.95 -2.63
C CYS A 15 -2.71 -22.13 -2.24
N VAL A 16 -3.59 -22.61 -3.14
CA VAL A 16 -4.49 -23.76 -2.85
C VAL A 16 -3.80 -25.12 -2.96
N ARG A 17 -2.59 -25.20 -3.52
CA ARG A 17 -1.89 -26.47 -3.75
C ARG A 17 -1.31 -27.06 -2.46
N HIS A 18 -1.65 -28.33 -2.20
CA HIS A 18 -1.02 -29.15 -1.16
C HIS A 18 0.37 -29.66 -1.60
N PRO A 19 1.41 -29.65 -0.73
CA PRO A 19 2.77 -30.07 -1.06
C PRO A 19 3.00 -31.59 -1.15
N ARG A 20 1.95 -32.41 -1.17
CA ARG A 20 2.08 -33.89 -1.16
C ARG A 20 2.70 -34.41 -2.44
N GLN A 21 2.33 -33.79 -3.57
CA GLN A 21 2.88 -34.09 -4.88
C GLN A 21 3.88 -33.00 -5.22
N PRO A 22 5.20 -33.25 -5.18
CA PRO A 22 6.20 -32.23 -5.48
C PRO A 22 6.02 -31.70 -6.91
N LEU A 23 6.28 -30.40 -7.11
CA LEU A 23 6.34 -29.86 -8.46
C LEU A 23 7.59 -30.40 -9.17
N SER A 24 7.53 -30.51 -10.50
CA SER A 24 8.72 -30.91 -11.27
C SER A 24 9.84 -29.86 -11.09
N PRO A 25 11.12 -30.26 -11.12
CA PRO A 25 12.23 -29.32 -10.97
C PRO A 25 12.19 -28.16 -11.96
N SER A 26 11.78 -28.41 -13.21
CA SER A 26 11.65 -27.38 -14.26
C SER A 26 10.57 -26.35 -13.93
N LEU A 27 9.41 -26.80 -13.43
CA LEU A 27 8.32 -25.91 -13.05
C LEU A 27 8.68 -25.08 -11.80
N LEU A 28 9.35 -25.70 -10.81
CA LEU A 28 9.85 -24.97 -9.65
C LEU A 28 10.83 -23.87 -10.06
N GLN A 29 11.77 -24.18 -10.95
CA GLN A 29 12.71 -23.19 -11.45
C GLN A 29 12.01 -22.04 -12.18
N GLY A 30 10.98 -22.33 -12.99
CA GLY A 30 10.19 -21.30 -13.65
C GLY A 30 9.41 -20.41 -12.66
N VAL A 31 8.83 -21.00 -11.61
CA VAL A 31 8.15 -20.24 -10.55
C VAL A 31 9.15 -19.37 -9.78
N ASP A 32 10.30 -19.93 -9.39
CA ASP A 32 11.35 -19.20 -8.68
C ASP A 32 11.84 -18.01 -9.52
N GLN A 33 12.05 -18.20 -10.83
CA GLN A 33 12.45 -17.12 -11.74
C GLN A 33 11.43 -15.96 -11.72
N VAL A 34 10.15 -16.25 -11.88
CA VAL A 34 9.09 -15.24 -11.86
C VAL A 34 9.05 -14.50 -10.52
N LEU A 35 9.14 -15.21 -9.39
CA LEU A 35 9.12 -14.59 -8.07
C LEU A 35 10.38 -13.75 -7.79
N LEU A 36 11.54 -14.16 -8.29
CA LEU A 36 12.78 -13.40 -8.18
C LEU A 36 12.76 -12.13 -9.05
N GLU A 37 12.18 -12.20 -10.25
CA GLU A 37 11.92 -11.04 -11.11
C GLU A 37 10.94 -10.07 -10.44
N GLU A 38 9.86 -10.58 -9.83
CA GLU A 38 8.97 -9.75 -9.02
C GLU A 38 9.71 -9.09 -7.86
N ARG A 39 10.53 -9.84 -7.11
CA ARG A 39 11.36 -9.28 -6.02
C ARG A 39 12.27 -8.16 -6.51
N ALA A 40 12.90 -8.34 -7.68
CA ALA A 40 13.78 -7.34 -8.28
C ALA A 40 13.05 -6.01 -8.61
N ASN A 41 11.75 -6.09 -8.90
CA ASN A 41 10.87 -4.95 -9.09
C ASN A 41 10.34 -4.35 -7.78
N ARG A 42 10.57 -4.95 -6.61
CA ARG A 42 10.12 -4.38 -5.33
C ARG A 42 11.13 -3.40 -4.76
N LEU A 43 10.63 -2.43 -4.02
CA LEU A 43 11.45 -1.73 -3.04
C LEU A 43 11.75 -2.66 -1.87
N LEU A 44 13.02 -2.96 -1.70
CA LEU A 44 13.56 -3.65 -0.54
C LEU A 44 14.07 -2.62 0.46
N ILE A 45 13.91 -2.91 1.74
CA ILE A 45 14.33 -2.05 2.84
C ILE A 45 15.63 -2.58 3.40
N ASP A 46 16.67 -1.75 3.41
CA ASP A 46 17.94 -2.09 4.05
C ASP A 46 17.77 -2.07 5.57
N ALA A 47 17.77 -3.24 6.21
CA ALA A 47 17.56 -3.36 7.65
C ALA A 47 18.61 -2.60 8.47
N ALA A 48 19.84 -2.45 7.98
CA ALA A 48 20.90 -1.72 8.67
C ALA A 48 20.65 -0.21 8.72
N SER A 49 19.78 0.30 7.84
CA SER A 49 19.39 1.71 7.79
C SER A 49 18.18 2.04 8.66
N ILE A 50 17.54 1.03 9.26
CA ILE A 50 16.40 1.24 10.15
C ILE A 50 16.90 1.88 11.44
N PRO A 51 16.35 3.04 11.84
CA PRO A 51 16.83 3.76 13.02
C PRO A 51 16.80 2.90 14.30
N ALA A 52 17.91 2.94 15.03
CA ALA A 52 18.03 2.34 16.35
C ALA A 52 17.18 3.12 17.37
N LEU A 53 16.50 2.40 18.26
CA LEU A 53 15.86 2.98 19.43
C LEU A 53 16.94 3.38 20.44
N PRO A 54 16.88 4.60 21.01
CA PRO A 54 17.86 5.00 22.01
C PRO A 54 17.76 4.10 23.25
N THR A 55 18.90 3.61 23.73
CA THR A 55 18.96 2.77 24.92
C THR A 55 18.74 3.60 26.20
N PRO A 56 17.89 3.15 27.14
CA PRO A 56 17.77 3.76 28.45
C PRO A 56 19.11 3.70 29.19
N SER A 57 19.48 4.76 29.91
CA SER A 57 20.78 4.91 30.56
C SER A 57 21.09 3.89 31.67
N SER A 58 20.11 3.07 32.08
CA SER A 58 20.20 2.23 33.28
C SER A 58 20.71 0.81 33.03
N GLU A 59 20.64 0.25 31.82
CA GLU A 59 21.15 -1.11 31.54
C GLU A 59 21.57 -1.27 30.06
N PRO A 60 22.85 -1.59 29.76
CA PRO A 60 23.25 -1.94 28.39
C PRO A 60 22.70 -3.32 28.02
N LEU A 61 22.01 -3.41 26.88
CA LEU A 61 21.58 -4.67 26.29
C LEU A 61 22.63 -5.18 25.28
N PRO A 62 22.74 -6.50 25.08
CA PRO A 62 23.64 -7.09 24.09
C PRO A 62 23.17 -6.88 22.63
N ALA A 63 21.97 -6.35 22.42
CA ALA A 63 21.40 -6.09 21.09
C ALA A 63 20.74 -4.70 21.03
N THR A 64 20.76 -4.11 19.84
CA THR A 64 20.04 -2.87 19.51
C THR A 64 18.60 -3.21 19.14
N LEU A 65 17.65 -2.40 19.62
CA LEU A 65 16.23 -2.54 19.30
C LEU A 65 15.83 -1.52 18.24
N HIS A 66 14.93 -1.91 17.34
CA HIS A 66 14.39 -1.07 16.28
C HIS A 66 12.87 -1.24 16.23
N LEU A 67 12.16 -0.21 15.75
CA LEU A 67 10.74 -0.28 15.44
C LEU A 67 10.53 0.15 13.99
N TRP A 68 9.91 -0.70 13.19
CA TRP A 68 9.70 -0.43 11.78
C TRP A 68 8.32 -0.86 11.30
N GLN A 69 7.59 0.08 10.70
CA GLN A 69 6.29 -0.17 10.09
C GLN A 69 6.47 -0.48 8.60
N GLY A 70 6.04 -1.66 8.16
CA GLY A 70 6.06 -2.05 6.75
C GLY A 70 5.91 -3.54 6.50
N ASP A 71 6.00 -3.95 5.23
CA ASP A 71 5.90 -5.35 4.82
C ASP A 71 7.20 -6.11 5.11
N ILE A 72 7.18 -6.95 6.14
CA ILE A 72 8.33 -7.76 6.59
C ILE A 72 9.02 -8.56 5.46
N THR A 73 8.31 -8.89 4.38
CA THR A 73 8.88 -9.61 3.22
C THR A 73 9.79 -8.76 2.34
N THR A 74 9.94 -7.46 2.64
CA THR A 74 10.81 -6.52 1.93
C THR A 74 12.13 -6.25 2.66
N LEU A 75 12.29 -6.74 3.89
CA LEU A 75 13.51 -6.52 4.68
C LEU A 75 14.69 -7.31 4.09
N ASP A 76 15.67 -6.57 3.60
CA ASP A 76 16.97 -7.07 3.17
C ASP A 76 18.03 -6.86 4.27
N GLY A 77 19.07 -7.69 4.29
CA GLY A 77 20.11 -7.63 5.33
C GLY A 77 19.70 -8.17 6.70
N VAL A 78 18.56 -8.87 6.81
CA VAL A 78 18.17 -9.61 8.02
C VAL A 78 18.64 -11.06 7.96
N THR A 79 18.87 -11.69 9.11
CA THR A 79 19.13 -13.13 9.22
C THR A 79 17.86 -13.96 9.12
N ALA A 80 16.76 -13.47 9.72
CA ALA A 80 15.47 -14.13 9.67
C ALA A 80 14.30 -13.16 9.90
N ILE A 81 13.14 -13.54 9.37
CA ILE A 81 11.85 -12.92 9.69
C ILE A 81 10.96 -13.92 10.41
N THR A 82 10.08 -13.44 11.28
CA THR A 82 9.08 -14.27 11.95
C THR A 82 7.83 -14.46 11.09
N ASN A 83 7.31 -15.69 11.06
CA ASN A 83 6.00 -16.03 10.49
C ASN A 83 5.03 -16.52 11.59
N PRO A 84 3.88 -15.85 11.82
CA PRO A 84 2.82 -16.35 12.68
C PRO A 84 2.05 -17.46 11.93
N ALA A 85 2.52 -18.69 12.08
CA ALA A 85 2.06 -19.86 11.36
C ALA A 85 0.85 -20.54 12.02
N ASN A 86 0.15 -21.38 11.27
CA ASN A 86 -0.75 -22.40 11.81
C ASN A 86 0.05 -23.62 12.32
N GLU A 87 -0.61 -24.47 13.13
CA GLU A 87 0.00 -25.70 13.69
C GLU A 87 0.52 -26.67 12.64
N GLN A 88 -0.01 -26.66 11.41
CA GLN A 88 0.48 -27.54 10.35
C GLN A 88 1.71 -26.98 9.62
N MET A 89 2.08 -25.71 9.86
CA MET A 89 3.15 -24.96 9.18
C MET A 89 3.03 -24.90 7.64
N LEU A 90 1.92 -25.34 7.06
CA LEU A 90 1.78 -25.45 5.61
C LEU A 90 1.38 -24.13 4.95
N GLY A 91 1.39 -23.01 5.67
CA GLY A 91 0.92 -21.75 5.15
C GLY A 91 -0.62 -21.68 5.03
N CYS A 92 -1.11 -20.58 4.46
CA CYS A 92 -2.52 -20.38 4.18
C CYS A 92 -2.94 -20.96 2.82
N PHE A 93 -4.12 -21.59 2.76
CA PHE A 93 -4.70 -22.14 1.53
C PHE A 93 -5.86 -21.31 0.96
N GLN A 94 -6.12 -20.13 1.53
CA GLN A 94 -7.17 -19.23 1.06
C GLN A 94 -6.54 -18.12 0.18
N PRO A 95 -6.78 -18.14 -1.14
CA PRO A 95 -6.24 -17.12 -2.02
C PRO A 95 -6.66 -15.72 -1.61
N ALA A 96 -5.74 -14.77 -1.70
CA ALA A 96 -5.93 -13.37 -1.29
C ALA A 96 -6.33 -13.15 0.19
N HIS A 97 -6.24 -14.17 1.04
CA HIS A 97 -6.41 -13.98 2.48
C HIS A 97 -5.32 -13.05 3.01
N ARG A 98 -5.74 -12.00 3.74
CA ARG A 98 -4.88 -10.95 4.27
C ARG A 98 -4.22 -11.36 5.59
N CYS A 99 -3.67 -12.58 5.66
CA CYS A 99 -2.84 -13.02 6.78
C CYS A 99 -1.35 -12.99 6.41
N LEU A 100 -0.49 -12.70 7.40
CA LEU A 100 0.95 -12.60 7.18
C LEU A 100 1.55 -13.92 6.67
N ASP A 101 1.03 -15.04 7.14
CA ASP A 101 1.39 -16.38 6.68
C ASP A 101 1.17 -16.57 5.16
N ASN A 102 0.03 -16.11 4.64
CA ASN A 102 -0.23 -16.12 3.20
C ASN A 102 0.73 -15.21 2.44
N VAL A 103 1.04 -14.02 2.98
CA VAL A 103 1.96 -13.05 2.37
C VAL A 103 3.37 -13.65 2.28
N ILE A 104 3.89 -14.20 3.38
CA ILE A 104 5.22 -14.82 3.42
C ILE A 104 5.30 -16.01 2.46
N HIS A 105 4.34 -16.94 2.51
CA HIS A 105 4.34 -18.11 1.61
C HIS A 105 4.19 -17.73 0.14
N THR A 106 3.39 -16.70 -0.19
CA THR A 106 3.23 -16.23 -1.56
C THR A 106 4.53 -15.63 -2.10
N ARG A 107 5.29 -14.89 -1.27
CA ARG A 107 6.55 -14.25 -1.67
C ARG A 107 7.74 -15.20 -1.65
N ALA A 108 7.78 -16.16 -0.74
CA ALA A 108 8.83 -17.18 -0.68
C ALA A 108 8.73 -18.22 -1.80
N GLY A 109 7.50 -18.51 -2.25
CA GLY A 109 7.21 -19.52 -3.26
C GLY A 109 6.91 -20.90 -2.68
N PRO A 110 6.56 -21.88 -3.55
CA PRO A 110 6.05 -23.18 -3.13
C PRO A 110 7.06 -24.01 -2.32
N ARG A 111 8.36 -23.76 -2.49
CA ARG A 111 9.43 -24.48 -1.79
C ARG A 111 9.39 -24.30 -0.28
N LEU A 112 8.97 -23.11 0.21
CA LEU A 112 8.78 -22.88 1.65
C LEU A 112 7.80 -23.88 2.25
N ARG A 113 6.66 -24.08 1.58
CA ARG A 113 5.63 -25.03 1.99
C ARG A 113 6.11 -26.48 1.87
N GLU A 114 6.90 -26.80 0.85
CA GLU A 114 7.48 -28.13 0.67
C GLU A 114 8.46 -28.48 1.80
N GLU A 115 9.30 -27.53 2.24
CA GLU A 115 10.18 -27.72 3.40
C GLU A 115 9.41 -27.88 4.70
N CYS A 116 8.41 -27.03 4.96
CA CYS A 116 7.52 -27.21 6.12
C CYS A 116 6.89 -28.60 6.14
N PHE A 117 6.37 -29.06 4.99
CA PHE A 117 5.77 -30.39 4.88
C PHE A 117 6.76 -31.52 5.17
N GLN A 118 7.99 -31.43 4.66
CA GLN A 118 9.05 -32.41 4.95
C GLN A 118 9.41 -32.44 6.44
N GLN A 119 9.57 -31.27 7.07
CA GLN A 119 9.87 -31.19 8.51
C GLN A 119 8.75 -31.75 9.39
N MET A 120 7.48 -31.53 9.01
CA MET A 120 6.31 -32.11 9.72
C MET A 120 6.16 -33.61 9.49
N ALA A 121 6.57 -34.12 8.32
CA ALA A 121 6.54 -35.55 8.02
C ALA A 121 7.63 -36.34 8.76
N GLN A 122 8.78 -35.71 9.03
CA GLN A 122 9.93 -36.33 9.71
C GLN A 122 9.90 -36.18 11.25
N GLY A 123 9.03 -35.31 11.78
CA GLY A 123 8.98 -34.98 13.20
C GLY A 123 7.57 -35.08 13.79
N GLN A 124 7.27 -34.19 14.74
CA GLN A 124 5.91 -33.98 15.20
C GLN A 124 5.07 -33.45 14.03
N ARG A 125 3.91 -34.07 13.81
CA ARG A 125 2.99 -33.75 12.69
C ARG A 125 2.35 -32.36 12.79
N ILE A 126 2.56 -31.68 13.92
CA ILE A 126 2.15 -30.31 14.20
C ILE A 126 3.27 -29.58 14.95
N LEU A 127 3.31 -28.26 14.82
CA LEU A 127 4.08 -27.35 15.68
C LEU A 127 3.19 -26.88 16.84
N PRO A 128 3.49 -27.26 18.09
CA PRO A 128 2.71 -26.82 19.24
C PRO A 128 2.73 -25.31 19.45
N VAL A 129 1.67 -24.77 20.04
CA VAL A 129 1.59 -23.36 20.47
C VAL A 129 2.77 -23.02 21.38
N GLY A 130 3.41 -21.86 21.17
CA GLY A 130 4.57 -21.44 21.94
C GLY A 130 5.92 -21.96 21.43
N GLN A 131 5.93 -22.84 20.42
CA GLN A 131 7.17 -23.35 19.82
C GLN A 131 7.49 -22.65 18.49
N ALA A 132 8.74 -22.82 18.04
CA ALA A 132 9.23 -22.25 16.79
C ALA A 132 10.09 -23.24 15.98
N ARG A 133 10.09 -23.09 14.65
CA ARG A 133 10.96 -23.83 13.71
C ARG A 133 11.40 -22.94 12.56
N ALA A 134 12.63 -23.13 12.10
CA ALA A 134 13.17 -22.39 10.96
C ALA A 134 13.10 -23.18 9.65
N THR A 135 12.95 -22.45 8.56
CA THR A 135 13.10 -22.90 7.18
C THR A 135 13.96 -21.90 6.41
N LYS A 136 14.33 -22.23 5.17
CA LYS A 136 14.93 -21.24 4.25
C LYS A 136 13.89 -20.24 3.77
N GLY A 137 14.33 -19.02 3.45
CA GLY A 137 13.46 -17.97 2.91
C GLY A 137 13.18 -18.03 1.42
N TYR A 138 13.91 -18.87 0.67
CA TYR A 138 13.72 -19.08 -0.78
C TYR A 138 13.76 -17.78 -1.59
N CYS A 139 12.63 -17.37 -2.18
CA CYS A 139 12.55 -16.15 -2.98
C CYS A 139 12.40 -14.87 -2.14
N LEU A 140 12.37 -14.95 -0.80
CA LEU A 140 12.42 -13.76 0.06
C LEU A 140 13.82 -13.12 0.05
N PRO A 141 13.95 -11.83 0.40
CA PRO A 141 15.26 -11.24 0.70
C PRO A 141 15.87 -11.85 1.97
N ALA A 142 15.06 -12.08 3.00
CA ALA A 142 15.47 -12.77 4.22
C ALA A 142 15.87 -14.23 3.93
N PRO A 143 17.04 -14.72 4.40
CA PRO A 143 17.52 -16.06 4.10
C PRO A 143 16.80 -17.15 4.89
N HIS A 144 16.14 -16.80 6.00
CA HIS A 144 15.39 -17.74 6.84
C HIS A 144 14.03 -17.17 7.25
N VAL A 145 13.07 -18.08 7.47
CA VAL A 145 11.77 -17.79 8.07
C VAL A 145 11.65 -18.61 9.35
N ILE A 146 11.33 -17.96 10.47
CA ILE A 146 11.07 -18.63 11.75
C ILE A 146 9.57 -18.68 11.96
N HIS A 147 9.01 -19.87 11.82
CA HIS A 147 7.59 -20.15 12.00
C HIS A 147 7.31 -20.38 13.48
N THR A 148 6.30 -19.71 14.03
CA THR A 148 5.82 -19.95 15.39
C THR A 148 4.31 -19.93 15.43
N VAL A 149 3.72 -20.71 16.34
CA VAL A 149 2.27 -20.80 16.51
C VAL A 149 1.88 -20.07 17.78
N GLY A 150 1.20 -18.95 17.61
CA GLY A 150 0.68 -18.15 18.71
C GLY A 150 -0.65 -18.68 19.26
N PRO A 151 -1.03 -18.32 20.49
CA PRO A 151 -2.35 -18.60 21.04
C PRO A 151 -3.44 -17.90 20.22
N GLN A 152 -4.61 -18.52 20.11
CA GLN A 152 -5.79 -17.95 19.47
C GLN A 152 -6.83 -17.60 20.54
N LEU A 153 -7.51 -16.48 20.38
CA LEU A 153 -8.67 -16.13 21.22
C LEU A 153 -9.96 -16.44 20.46
N ASP A 154 -10.92 -17.03 21.16
CA ASP A 154 -12.27 -17.21 20.64
C ASP A 154 -13.02 -15.88 20.65
N ALA A 155 -13.96 -15.71 19.71
CA ALA A 155 -14.76 -14.49 19.60
C ALA A 155 -15.57 -14.19 20.88
N GLU A 156 -15.88 -15.22 21.67
CA GLU A 156 -16.60 -15.12 22.94
C GLU A 156 -15.66 -14.83 24.14
N GLN A 157 -14.34 -14.85 23.92
CA GLN A 157 -13.32 -14.62 24.95
C GLN A 157 -12.38 -13.47 24.56
N PRO A 158 -12.80 -12.20 24.73
CA PRO A 158 -12.00 -11.04 24.33
C PRO A 158 -10.79 -10.77 25.24
N VAL A 159 -10.74 -11.40 26.42
CA VAL A 159 -9.66 -11.23 27.40
C VAL A 159 -8.79 -12.49 27.41
N PRO A 160 -7.48 -12.41 27.14
CA PRO A 160 -6.57 -13.55 27.24
C PRO A 160 -6.58 -14.17 28.64
N THR A 161 -6.37 -15.48 28.74
CA THR A 161 -6.06 -16.16 30.01
C THR A 161 -4.59 -16.00 30.38
N THR A 162 -4.24 -16.27 31.64
CA THR A 162 -2.82 -16.33 32.08
C THR A 162 -2.01 -17.33 31.25
N HIS A 163 -2.59 -18.48 30.91
CA HIS A 163 -1.94 -19.48 30.07
C HIS A 163 -1.68 -18.95 28.65
N GLN A 164 -2.64 -18.29 28.02
CA GLN A 164 -2.46 -17.69 26.69
C GLN A 164 -1.39 -16.58 26.69
N ARG A 165 -1.30 -15.77 27.76
CA ARG A 165 -0.20 -14.80 27.91
C ARG A 165 1.16 -15.48 27.97
N GLN A 166 1.27 -16.56 28.76
CA GLN A 166 2.50 -17.35 28.87
C GLN A 166 2.87 -18.01 27.53
N GLN A 167 1.89 -18.52 26.79
CA GLN A 167 2.10 -19.07 25.45
C GLN A 167 2.63 -18.01 24.47
N LEU A 168 2.09 -16.79 24.50
CA LEU A 168 2.57 -15.71 23.65
C LEU A 168 4.02 -15.33 24.00
N GLN A 169 4.35 -15.23 25.29
CA GLN A 169 5.73 -15.04 25.75
C GLN A 169 6.65 -16.16 25.23
N GLN A 170 6.23 -17.43 25.35
CA GLN A 170 6.99 -18.58 24.88
C GLN A 170 7.27 -18.50 23.37
N CYS A 171 6.33 -18.00 22.57
CA CYS A 171 6.55 -17.81 21.12
C CYS A 171 7.76 -16.90 20.86
N TYR A 172 7.84 -15.74 21.52
CA TYR A 172 8.95 -14.81 21.32
C TYR A 172 10.28 -15.40 21.80
N GLU A 173 10.30 -16.07 22.95
CA GLU A 173 11.51 -16.73 23.45
C GLU A 173 11.98 -17.86 22.52
N ALA A 174 11.05 -18.69 22.02
CA ALA A 174 11.35 -19.78 21.10
C ALA A 174 11.87 -19.24 19.74
N VAL A 175 11.31 -18.16 19.24
CA VAL A 175 11.79 -17.50 18.01
C VAL A 175 13.24 -17.03 18.18
N LEU A 176 13.56 -16.38 19.31
CA LEU A 176 14.91 -15.90 19.59
C LEU A 176 15.90 -17.06 19.79
N ASP A 177 15.49 -18.14 20.46
CA ASP A 177 16.31 -19.33 20.62
C ASP A 177 16.63 -20.00 19.27
N VAL A 178 15.64 -20.09 18.38
CA VAL A 178 15.85 -20.60 17.01
C VAL A 178 16.76 -19.66 16.21
N ALA A 179 16.55 -18.35 16.31
CA ALA A 179 17.42 -17.36 15.66
C ALA A 179 18.88 -17.45 16.12
N GLU A 180 19.10 -17.64 17.42
CA GLU A 180 20.44 -17.83 17.99
C GLU A 180 21.12 -19.09 17.43
N ALA A 181 20.37 -20.12 17.05
CA ALA A 181 20.92 -21.34 16.46
C ALA A 181 21.17 -21.25 14.94
N LEU A 182 20.63 -20.24 14.24
CA LEU A 182 20.84 -20.06 12.80
C LEU A 182 22.30 -19.64 12.48
N PRO A 183 22.80 -19.93 11.27
CA PRO A 183 24.07 -19.37 10.83
C PRO A 183 23.97 -17.85 10.71
N ALA A 184 25.02 -17.14 11.12
CA ALA A 184 25.11 -15.70 10.89
C ALA A 184 25.18 -15.42 9.39
N SER A 185 24.34 -14.51 8.91
CA SER A 185 24.39 -14.04 7.51
C SER A 185 25.39 -12.88 7.34
N ASP A 186 25.79 -12.25 8.44
CA ASP A 186 26.73 -11.12 8.51
C ASP A 186 27.77 -11.39 9.63
N PRO A 187 29.07 -11.13 9.40
CA PRO A 187 30.10 -11.15 10.43
C PRO A 187 29.82 -10.26 11.66
N GLN A 188 29.01 -9.21 11.52
CA GLN A 188 28.64 -8.26 12.58
C GLN A 188 27.55 -8.80 13.52
N GLY A 189 27.01 -9.98 13.26
CA GLY A 189 25.99 -10.63 14.09
C GLY A 189 24.67 -10.82 13.35
N LYS A 190 23.62 -11.18 14.09
CA LYS A 190 22.32 -11.52 13.53
C LYS A 190 21.32 -10.40 13.76
N THR A 191 20.57 -10.11 12.69
CA THR A 191 19.45 -9.17 12.72
C THR A 191 18.15 -9.94 12.53
N ILE A 192 17.22 -9.81 13.48
CA ILE A 192 15.96 -10.57 13.49
C ILE A 192 14.77 -9.62 13.44
N ALA A 193 13.83 -9.85 12.53
CA ALA A 193 12.59 -9.08 12.45
C ALA A 193 11.42 -9.87 13.04
N LEU A 194 10.80 -9.32 14.08
CA LEU A 194 9.69 -9.90 14.82
C LEU A 194 8.38 -9.21 14.43
N CYS A 195 7.45 -9.95 13.83
CA CYS A 195 6.09 -9.46 13.61
C CYS A 195 5.24 -9.55 14.90
N GLY A 196 4.10 -8.86 14.94
CA GLY A 196 3.09 -9.04 15.98
C GLY A 196 2.43 -10.44 15.93
N ILE A 197 2.85 -11.35 16.80
CA ILE A 197 2.28 -12.71 16.92
C ILE A 197 0.90 -12.64 17.57
N SER A 198 -0.07 -13.42 17.06
CA SER A 198 -1.46 -13.52 17.54
C SER A 198 -2.32 -12.25 17.48
N THR A 199 -1.80 -11.15 16.94
CA THR A 199 -2.57 -9.92 16.71
C THR A 199 -3.39 -9.99 15.41
N GLY A 200 -4.34 -9.06 15.22
CA GLY A 200 -5.18 -9.02 14.03
C GLY A 200 -6.16 -10.18 13.96
N LEU A 201 -5.93 -11.15 13.05
CA LEU A 201 -6.87 -12.26 12.78
C LEU A 201 -7.08 -13.21 13.95
N PHE A 202 -6.12 -13.31 14.88
CA PHE A 202 -6.22 -14.17 16.06
C PHE A 202 -6.72 -13.44 17.32
N ALA A 203 -7.17 -12.18 17.14
CA ALA A 203 -7.91 -11.36 18.11
C ALA A 203 -7.21 -11.06 19.44
N PHE A 204 -5.92 -11.39 19.62
CA PHE A 204 -5.19 -11.00 20.82
C PHE A 204 -5.10 -9.47 20.91
N PRO A 205 -5.47 -8.84 22.05
CA PRO A 205 -5.42 -7.39 22.21
C PRO A 205 -4.02 -6.84 21.91
N VAL A 206 -3.94 -5.87 21.01
CA VAL A 206 -2.66 -5.37 20.47
C VAL A 206 -1.80 -4.70 21.55
N GLU A 207 -2.42 -3.99 22.49
CA GLU A 207 -1.73 -3.35 23.63
C GLU A 207 -1.06 -4.37 24.54
N GLU A 208 -1.78 -5.44 24.87
CA GLU A 208 -1.26 -6.51 25.72
C GLU A 208 -0.21 -7.35 24.97
N ALA A 209 -0.44 -7.65 23.70
CA ALA A 209 0.50 -8.39 22.85
C ALA A 209 1.82 -7.64 22.65
N ALA A 210 1.78 -6.33 22.41
CA ALA A 210 2.98 -5.49 22.26
C ALA A 210 3.79 -5.44 23.56
N SER A 211 3.11 -5.28 24.71
CA SER A 211 3.77 -5.31 26.03
C SER A 211 4.45 -6.66 26.28
N ILE A 212 3.80 -7.78 25.98
CA ILE A 212 4.39 -9.11 26.08
C ILE A 212 5.60 -9.24 25.13
N ALA A 213 5.45 -8.86 23.86
CA ALA A 213 6.52 -8.93 22.87
C ALA A 213 7.80 -8.22 23.33
N VAL A 214 7.68 -6.95 23.71
CA VAL A 214 8.83 -6.14 24.12
C VAL A 214 9.46 -6.68 25.41
N ARG A 215 8.65 -7.03 26.42
CA ARG A 215 9.16 -7.58 27.69
C ARG A 215 9.87 -8.92 27.50
N SER A 216 9.30 -9.84 26.71
CA SER A 216 9.92 -11.13 26.42
C SER A 216 11.28 -10.99 25.74
N VAL A 217 11.41 -10.07 24.77
CA VAL A 217 12.70 -9.76 24.13
C VAL A 217 13.70 -9.21 25.14
N LEU A 218 13.32 -8.21 25.93
CA LEU A 218 14.21 -7.62 26.94
C LEU A 218 14.69 -8.66 27.95
N ASP A 219 13.80 -9.49 28.47
CA ASP A 219 14.12 -10.53 29.45
C ASP A 219 14.98 -11.66 28.86
N TRP A 220 14.79 -11.99 27.57
CA TRP A 220 15.64 -12.94 26.86
C TRP A 220 17.06 -12.39 26.69
N LEU A 221 17.19 -11.13 26.25
CA LEU A 221 18.48 -10.45 26.07
C LEU A 221 19.24 -10.33 27.40
N ARG A 222 18.56 -9.97 28.50
CA ARG A 222 19.17 -9.89 29.84
C ARG A 222 19.78 -11.22 30.28
N ARG A 223 19.09 -12.33 29.97
CA ARG A 223 19.56 -13.70 30.30
C ARG A 223 20.71 -14.18 29.42
N ARG A 224 20.92 -13.57 28.25
CA ARG A 224 21.91 -14.02 27.24
C ARG A 224 22.84 -12.90 26.79
N GLN A 225 23.72 -12.46 27.69
CA GLN A 225 24.70 -11.38 27.43
C GLN A 225 25.72 -11.68 26.30
N HIS A 226 25.84 -12.94 25.89
CA HIS A 226 26.74 -13.39 24.81
C HIS A 226 25.99 -13.89 23.56
N THR A 227 24.76 -13.42 23.36
CA THR A 227 23.98 -13.72 22.14
C THR A 227 24.72 -13.24 20.88
N SER A 228 24.56 -13.99 19.79
CA SER A 228 25.00 -13.55 18.46
C SER A 228 23.98 -12.63 17.76
N ILE A 229 22.80 -12.42 18.36
CA ILE A 229 21.79 -11.47 17.89
C ILE A 229 22.20 -10.07 18.32
N THR A 230 22.49 -9.21 17.35
CA THR A 230 22.95 -7.83 17.58
C THR A 230 21.87 -6.80 17.29
N ASN A 231 20.84 -7.15 16.52
CA ASN A 231 19.72 -6.26 16.20
C ASN A 231 18.37 -7.00 16.24
N ILE A 232 17.37 -6.39 16.87
CA ILE A 232 15.99 -6.89 16.87
C ILE A 232 15.06 -5.79 16.36
N ILE A 233 14.36 -6.08 15.27
CA ILE A 233 13.39 -5.17 14.65
C ILE A 233 11.99 -5.63 15.05
N PHE A 234 11.29 -4.84 15.86
CA PHE A 234 9.85 -4.98 16.01
C PHE A 234 9.18 -4.46 14.74
N ASN A 235 8.57 -5.35 13.97
CA ASN A 235 7.86 -5.01 12.76
C ASN A 235 6.35 -4.90 13.00
N THR A 236 5.80 -3.75 12.63
CA THR A 236 4.36 -3.46 12.63
C THR A 236 3.87 -3.21 11.21
N PHE A 237 2.56 -3.20 10.99
CA PHE A 237 1.98 -2.93 9.67
C PHE A 237 1.05 -1.72 9.66
N THR A 238 0.17 -1.61 10.65
CA THR A 238 -0.79 -0.49 10.72
C THR A 238 -0.23 0.67 11.57
N ASP A 239 -0.74 1.88 11.32
CA ASP A 239 -0.40 3.05 12.14
C ASP A 239 -0.82 2.83 13.61
N THR A 240 -1.97 2.18 13.84
CA THR A 240 -2.48 1.83 15.17
C THR A 240 -1.53 0.91 15.92
N ASP A 241 -1.09 -0.20 15.30
CA ASP A 241 -0.15 -1.13 15.94
C ASP A 241 1.18 -0.42 16.25
N THR A 242 1.65 0.40 15.31
CA THR A 242 2.89 1.16 15.46
C THR A 242 2.82 2.13 16.63
N ALA A 243 1.71 2.86 16.78
CA ALA A 243 1.48 3.76 17.91
C ALA A 243 1.47 3.01 19.25
N VAL A 244 0.89 1.80 19.30
CA VAL A 244 0.88 0.96 20.50
C VAL A 244 2.28 0.48 20.89
N TYR A 245 3.10 0.06 19.91
CA TYR A 245 4.50 -0.29 20.17
C TYR A 245 5.31 0.93 20.65
N GLN A 246 5.11 2.11 20.05
CA GLN A 246 5.76 3.35 20.50
C GLN A 246 5.40 3.69 21.95
N GLN A 247 4.12 3.58 22.31
CA GLN A 247 3.65 3.84 23.67
C GLN A 247 4.21 2.80 24.66
N THR A 248 4.23 1.52 24.29
CA THR A 248 4.82 0.44 25.10
C THR A 248 6.30 0.68 25.38
N LEU A 249 7.07 1.04 24.35
CA LEU A 249 8.50 1.37 24.48
C LEU A 249 8.72 2.59 25.38
N LYS A 250 7.89 3.62 25.23
CA LYS A 250 7.92 4.83 26.08
C LYS A 250 7.68 4.52 27.55
N GLU A 251 6.70 3.66 27.86
CA GLU A 251 6.43 3.20 29.24
C GLU A 251 7.59 2.41 29.86
N LEU A 252 8.40 1.76 29.01
CA LEU A 252 9.63 1.07 29.40
C LEU A 252 10.87 1.98 29.38
N HIS A 253 10.68 3.31 29.34
CA HIS A 253 11.72 4.33 29.34
C HIS A 253 12.63 4.35 28.10
N TYR A 254 12.24 3.72 26.99
CA TYR A 254 12.87 4.00 25.70
C TYR A 254 12.36 5.36 25.21
N PRO A 255 13.24 6.31 24.85
CA PRO A 255 12.80 7.56 24.26
C PRO A 255 11.96 7.24 23.01
N ALA A 256 10.92 8.03 22.79
CA ALA A 256 10.15 7.91 21.57
C ALA A 256 11.13 7.94 20.37
N PRO A 257 11.03 7.01 19.41
CA PRO A 257 11.86 7.06 18.23
C PRO A 257 11.72 8.45 17.64
N SER A 258 12.80 9.22 17.66
CA SER A 258 12.87 10.41 16.81
C SER A 258 12.62 9.89 15.41
N ILE A 259 11.72 10.52 14.66
CA ILE A 259 11.49 10.16 13.25
C ILE A 259 12.78 10.54 12.51
N VAL A 260 13.77 9.65 12.58
CA VAL A 260 15.00 9.70 11.81
C VAL A 260 14.62 9.43 10.35
N LEU A 261 15.51 9.84 9.44
CA LEU A 261 15.36 9.59 8.01
C LEU A 261 14.80 8.18 7.76
N PRO A 262 13.79 8.06 6.91
CA PRO A 262 13.20 6.78 6.57
C PRO A 262 14.28 5.84 6.01
N PRO A 263 14.11 4.52 6.19
CA PRO A 263 15.15 3.58 5.86
C PRO A 263 15.53 3.68 4.37
N GLN A 264 16.79 3.40 4.08
CA GLN A 264 17.28 3.30 2.73
C GLN A 264 16.57 2.17 2.00
N VAL A 265 16.12 2.48 0.78
CA VAL A 265 15.47 1.51 -0.10
C VAL A 265 16.42 1.12 -1.22
N ARG A 266 16.31 -0.13 -1.66
CA ARG A 266 17.09 -0.71 -2.76
C ARG A 266 16.18 -1.48 -3.71
N GLY A 267 16.64 -1.67 -4.95
CA GLY A 267 15.93 -2.43 -5.97
C GLY A 267 16.54 -2.18 -7.35
N SER A 268 16.66 -3.21 -8.19
CA SER A 268 17.27 -3.06 -9.51
C SER A 268 16.45 -2.12 -10.39
N SER A 269 15.12 -2.27 -10.35
CA SER A 269 14.20 -1.47 -11.16
C SER A 269 14.12 -0.02 -10.68
N LEU A 270 14.35 0.23 -9.39
CA LEU A 270 14.53 1.59 -8.87
C LEU A 270 15.77 2.25 -9.48
N GLY A 271 16.90 1.55 -9.53
CA GLY A 271 18.13 2.07 -10.15
C GLY A 271 17.94 2.44 -11.62
N GLN A 272 17.27 1.57 -12.38
CA GLN A 272 16.91 1.83 -13.77
C GLN A 272 15.96 3.03 -13.91
N ALA A 273 14.89 3.09 -13.12
CA ALA A 273 13.95 4.20 -13.13
C ALA A 273 14.65 5.53 -12.82
N LYS A 274 15.52 5.57 -11.80
CA LYS A 274 16.34 6.75 -11.49
C LYS A 274 17.19 7.19 -12.67
N ALA A 275 17.85 6.25 -13.34
CA ALA A 275 18.67 6.57 -14.51
C ALA A 275 17.83 7.17 -15.65
N TRP A 276 16.64 6.61 -15.93
CA TRP A 276 15.74 7.14 -16.94
C TRP A 276 15.19 8.52 -16.59
N LEU A 277 14.75 8.71 -15.34
CA LEU A 277 14.24 9.99 -14.84
C LEU A 277 15.34 11.06 -14.82
N ALA A 278 16.59 10.69 -14.50
CA ALA A 278 17.72 11.59 -14.57
C ALA A 278 18.07 11.99 -16.01
N ALA A 279 17.89 11.10 -16.99
CA ALA A 279 18.16 11.37 -18.40
C ALA A 279 17.01 12.08 -19.13
N ALA A 280 15.81 12.12 -18.54
CA ALA A 280 14.64 12.74 -19.16
C ALA A 280 14.78 14.26 -19.27
N ASP A 281 14.31 14.81 -20.38
CA ASP A 281 14.10 16.26 -20.55
C ASP A 281 12.62 16.65 -20.49
N THR A 282 11.72 15.67 -20.67
CA THR A 282 10.27 15.83 -20.68
C THR A 282 9.64 14.75 -19.81
N ILE A 283 8.64 15.11 -19.00
CA ILE A 283 8.00 14.19 -18.08
C ILE A 283 6.48 14.28 -18.13
N VAL A 284 5.84 13.11 -18.15
CA VAL A 284 4.40 12.95 -17.93
C VAL A 284 4.21 12.28 -16.59
N ILE A 285 3.49 12.93 -15.68
CA ILE A 285 3.04 12.31 -14.44
C ILE A 285 1.64 11.77 -14.65
N SER A 286 1.50 10.44 -14.74
CA SER A 286 0.20 9.78 -14.87
C SER A 286 -0.23 9.20 -13.52
N CYS A 287 -1.33 9.66 -12.94
CA CYS A 287 -1.68 9.29 -11.56
C CYS A 287 -3.10 8.75 -11.40
N GLY A 288 -3.23 7.77 -10.50
CA GLY A 288 -4.50 7.19 -10.10
C GLY A 288 -4.72 7.24 -8.59
N ALA A 289 -5.80 6.57 -8.16
CA ALA A 289 -6.27 6.63 -6.77
C ALA A 289 -5.24 6.11 -5.76
N GLY A 290 -4.29 5.27 -6.19
CA GLY A 290 -3.20 4.79 -5.34
C GLY A 290 -2.32 5.92 -4.78
N LEU A 291 -2.14 7.03 -5.52
CA LEU A 291 -1.37 8.17 -5.03
C LEU A 291 -2.08 8.86 -3.85
N SER A 292 -3.39 9.06 -3.95
CA SER A 292 -4.21 9.61 -2.87
C SER A 292 -4.32 8.64 -1.69
N ALA A 293 -4.47 7.34 -1.96
CA ALA A 293 -4.47 6.29 -0.94
C ALA A 293 -3.18 6.27 -0.10
N ALA A 294 -2.02 6.52 -0.72
CA ALA A 294 -0.74 6.64 -0.01
C ALA A 294 -0.66 7.84 0.94
N THR A 295 -1.61 8.79 0.86
CA THR A 295 -1.77 9.89 1.83
C THR A 295 -2.83 9.61 2.90
N GLY A 296 -3.38 8.38 2.91
CA GLY A 296 -4.48 7.96 3.79
C GLY A 296 -5.87 8.09 3.14
N LEU A 297 -5.99 8.74 1.97
CA LEU A 297 -7.25 8.92 1.25
C LEU A 297 -7.59 7.66 0.43
N ASP A 298 -7.69 6.52 1.11
CA ASP A 298 -7.97 5.22 0.50
C ASP A 298 -9.47 4.92 0.48
N TYR A 299 -10.06 4.94 -0.71
CA TYR A 299 -11.50 4.74 -0.90
C TYR A 299 -11.94 3.29 -0.69
N THR A 300 -10.99 2.36 -0.53
CA THR A 300 -11.22 0.96 -0.15
C THR A 300 -11.13 0.72 1.36
N SER A 301 -10.66 1.72 2.12
CA SER A 301 -10.44 1.61 3.57
C SER A 301 -11.75 1.63 4.34
N THR A 302 -12.01 0.57 5.10
CA THR A 302 -13.14 0.49 6.03
C THR A 302 -12.91 1.39 7.24
N THR A 303 -11.66 1.56 7.69
CA THR A 303 -11.33 2.44 8.82
C THR A 303 -11.59 3.90 8.48
N LEU A 304 -11.21 4.33 7.27
CA LEU A 304 -11.50 5.69 6.78
C LEU A 304 -13.02 5.92 6.72
N PHE A 305 -13.74 4.94 6.18
CA PHE A 305 -15.19 5.01 6.07
C PHE A 305 -15.86 5.08 7.44
N ASP A 306 -15.43 4.25 8.38
CA ASP A 306 -15.95 4.21 9.74
C ASP A 306 -15.78 5.54 10.48
N HIS A 307 -14.67 6.23 10.22
CA HIS A 307 -14.38 7.52 10.82
C HIS A 307 -15.24 8.66 10.22
N HIS A 308 -15.41 8.70 8.89
CA HIS A 308 -16.05 9.82 8.21
C HIS A 308 -17.53 9.59 7.83
N PHE A 309 -17.99 8.34 7.74
CA PHE A 309 -19.32 7.94 7.26
C PHE A 309 -20.01 6.90 8.17
N PRO A 310 -19.91 6.98 9.51
CA PRO A 310 -20.43 5.93 10.40
C PRO A 310 -21.93 5.68 10.23
N SER A 311 -22.71 6.74 9.97
CA SER A 311 -24.17 6.66 9.82
C SER A 311 -24.60 5.87 8.59
N PHE A 312 -23.77 5.81 7.54
CA PHE A 312 -24.11 5.16 6.28
C PHE A 312 -23.97 3.63 6.33
N LYS A 313 -23.43 3.07 7.41
CA LYS A 313 -23.36 1.62 7.61
C LYS A 313 -24.73 0.95 7.63
N GLN A 314 -25.76 1.66 8.09
CA GLN A 314 -27.14 1.17 8.06
C GLN A 314 -27.64 0.89 6.63
N TYR A 315 -27.05 1.55 5.62
CA TYR A 315 -27.35 1.37 4.20
C TYR A 315 -26.40 0.38 3.52
N GLN A 316 -25.74 -0.47 4.30
CA GLN A 316 -24.80 -1.51 3.85
C GLN A 316 -23.55 -0.95 3.12
N LEU A 317 -23.22 0.32 3.33
CA LEU A 317 -21.97 0.91 2.88
C LEU A 317 -20.88 0.69 3.93
N ARG A 318 -19.68 0.31 3.50
CA ARG A 318 -18.50 0.09 4.36
C ARG A 318 -17.24 0.73 3.80
N ARG A 319 -17.26 1.18 2.54
CA ARG A 319 -16.16 1.82 1.81
C ARG A 319 -16.72 2.90 0.90
N LEU A 320 -15.91 3.89 0.54
CA LEU A 320 -16.34 4.96 -0.38
C LEU A 320 -16.71 4.39 -1.76
N TYR A 321 -15.95 3.40 -2.25
CA TYR A 321 -16.24 2.73 -3.52
C TYR A 321 -17.46 1.82 -3.51
N ASP A 322 -18.11 1.56 -2.37
CA ASP A 322 -19.39 0.83 -2.34
C ASP A 322 -20.55 1.66 -2.95
N THR A 323 -20.28 2.92 -3.31
CA THR A 323 -21.18 3.77 -4.09
C THR A 323 -21.10 3.51 -5.60
N PHE A 324 -20.05 2.84 -6.09
CA PHE A 324 -19.96 2.49 -7.51
C PHE A 324 -21.08 1.52 -7.91
N GLY A 325 -21.72 1.82 -9.04
CA GLY A 325 -22.86 1.05 -9.53
C GLY A 325 -24.19 1.39 -8.85
N ARG A 326 -24.22 2.22 -7.80
CA ARG A 326 -25.47 2.72 -7.22
C ARG A 326 -26.07 3.82 -8.10
N THR A 327 -27.38 3.75 -8.27
CA THR A 327 -28.22 4.75 -8.90
C THR A 327 -28.91 5.61 -7.83
N ASN A 328 -29.56 6.71 -8.25
CA ASN A 328 -30.32 7.55 -7.33
C ASN A 328 -31.45 6.79 -6.60
N ARG A 329 -31.95 5.69 -7.19
CA ARG A 329 -33.04 4.88 -6.60
C ARG A 329 -32.57 3.97 -5.46
N ASP A 330 -31.26 3.72 -5.35
CA ASP A 330 -30.67 2.90 -4.30
C ASP A 330 -30.49 3.67 -2.98
N TRP A 331 -30.75 4.98 -3.00
CA TRP A 331 -30.72 5.83 -1.82
C TRP A 331 -32.12 5.96 -1.20
N PRO A 332 -32.25 5.97 0.13
CA PRO A 332 -33.55 6.12 0.79
C PRO A 332 -34.26 7.44 0.47
N SER A 333 -33.48 8.51 0.27
CA SER A 333 -33.97 9.83 -0.11
C SER A 333 -32.83 10.69 -0.65
N GLU A 334 -33.17 11.79 -1.33
CA GLU A 334 -32.19 12.80 -1.75
C GLU A 334 -31.46 13.45 -0.57
N SER A 335 -32.13 13.63 0.58
CA SER A 335 -31.48 14.12 1.81
C SER A 335 -30.33 13.22 2.26
N VAL A 336 -30.51 11.90 2.19
CA VAL A 336 -29.48 10.92 2.55
C VAL A 336 -28.38 10.89 1.47
N ARG A 337 -28.77 10.85 0.19
CA ARG A 337 -27.82 10.82 -0.93
C ARG A 337 -26.89 12.02 -0.93
N TRP A 338 -27.45 13.23 -0.83
CA TRP A 338 -26.65 14.45 -0.74
C TRP A 338 -25.92 14.58 0.58
N GLY A 339 -26.47 14.04 1.67
CA GLY A 339 -25.77 13.92 2.94
C GLY A 339 -24.43 13.19 2.80
N PHE A 340 -24.44 12.07 2.05
CA PHE A 340 -23.22 11.33 1.72
C PHE A 340 -22.26 12.17 0.89
N TYR A 341 -22.71 12.70 -0.25
CA TYR A 341 -21.84 13.43 -1.17
C TYR A 341 -21.28 14.71 -0.56
N PHE A 342 -22.05 15.49 0.21
CA PHE A 342 -21.52 16.67 0.90
C PHE A 342 -20.58 16.31 2.05
N SER A 343 -20.85 15.22 2.79
CA SER A 343 -19.87 14.70 3.77
C SER A 343 -18.56 14.31 3.09
N HIS A 344 -18.63 13.70 1.90
CA HIS A 344 -17.48 13.34 1.08
C HIS A 344 -16.71 14.56 0.56
N LEU A 345 -17.40 15.53 -0.04
CA LEU A 345 -16.79 16.80 -0.47
C LEU A 345 -16.14 17.53 0.70
N ALA A 346 -16.79 17.57 1.88
CA ALA A 346 -16.25 18.19 3.08
C ALA A 346 -15.00 17.49 3.61
N MET A 347 -14.92 16.16 3.48
CA MET A 347 -13.75 15.36 3.84
C MET A 347 -12.59 15.66 2.89
N VAL A 348 -12.82 15.58 1.57
CA VAL A 348 -11.75 15.81 0.57
C VAL A 348 -11.25 17.26 0.63
N ARG A 349 -12.14 18.26 0.77
CA ARG A 349 -11.77 19.67 0.88
C ARG A 349 -10.83 19.96 2.06
N ARG A 350 -10.93 19.18 3.14
CA ARG A 350 -10.11 19.32 4.36
C ARG A 350 -8.97 18.31 4.42
N TRP A 351 -8.72 17.56 3.35
CA TRP A 351 -7.68 16.55 3.34
C TRP A 351 -6.31 17.22 3.55
N PRO A 352 -5.48 16.75 4.48
CA PRO A 352 -4.24 17.43 4.83
C PRO A 352 -3.25 17.43 3.67
N ARG A 353 -2.41 18.47 3.63
CA ARG A 353 -1.25 18.48 2.75
C ARG A 353 -0.32 17.31 3.09
N SER A 354 0.29 16.74 2.07
CA SER A 354 1.19 15.61 2.15
C SER A 354 2.57 15.96 1.63
N SER A 355 3.60 15.48 2.32
CA SER A 355 4.99 15.55 1.86
C SER A 355 5.19 14.76 0.56
N LEU A 356 4.38 13.74 0.28
CA LEU A 356 4.40 12.96 -0.96
C LEU A 356 4.18 13.86 -2.19
N TYR A 357 3.07 14.58 -2.22
CA TYR A 357 2.75 15.51 -3.30
C TYR A 357 3.72 16.70 -3.31
N THR A 358 4.04 17.25 -2.14
CA THR A 358 4.94 18.42 -2.04
C THR A 358 6.32 18.11 -2.62
N SER A 359 6.95 17.00 -2.20
CA SER A 359 8.29 16.61 -2.69
C SER A 359 8.28 16.27 -4.18
N LEU A 360 7.20 15.65 -4.68
CA LEU A 360 7.05 15.38 -6.12
C LEU A 360 7.00 16.67 -6.94
N LEU A 361 6.18 17.64 -6.52
CA LEU A 361 6.03 18.90 -7.24
C LEU A 361 7.29 19.78 -7.17
N GLU A 362 7.96 19.83 -6.02
CA GLU A 362 9.25 20.52 -5.86
C GLU A 362 10.33 19.90 -6.77
N TRP A 363 10.39 18.57 -6.82
CA TRP A 363 11.29 17.88 -7.73
C TRP A 363 11.01 18.20 -9.20
N LEU A 364 9.74 18.17 -9.64
CA LEU A 364 9.34 18.54 -11.00
C LEU A 364 9.78 19.97 -11.34
N ALA A 365 9.50 20.93 -10.44
CA ALA A 365 9.83 22.34 -10.64
C ALA A 365 11.34 22.60 -10.66
N SER A 366 12.14 21.81 -9.93
CA SER A 366 13.60 21.93 -9.92
C SER A 366 14.26 21.28 -11.15
N ARG A 367 13.65 20.26 -11.76
CA ARG A 367 14.27 19.42 -12.78
C ARG A 367 13.87 19.77 -14.21
N PHE A 368 12.66 20.28 -14.41
CA PHE A 368 12.06 20.46 -15.73
C PHE A 368 11.54 21.88 -15.93
N SER A 369 11.63 22.37 -17.16
CA SER A 369 10.97 23.64 -17.54
C SER A 369 9.44 23.45 -17.57
N PRO A 370 8.63 24.50 -17.32
CA PRO A 370 7.18 24.36 -17.24
C PRO A 370 6.51 23.76 -18.49
N ASP A 371 7.08 23.96 -19.68
CA ASP A 371 6.62 23.40 -20.98
C ASP A 371 7.04 21.93 -21.21
N ARG A 372 7.77 21.34 -20.26
CA ARG A 372 8.29 19.98 -20.29
C ARG A 372 7.66 19.06 -19.24
N VAL A 373 6.65 19.56 -18.52
CA VAL A 373 5.92 18.83 -17.48
C VAL A 373 4.43 18.84 -17.80
N HIS A 374 3.80 17.67 -17.77
CA HIS A 374 2.35 17.56 -17.74
C HIS A 374 1.89 16.51 -16.74
N VAL A 375 0.85 16.81 -15.98
CA VAL A 375 0.21 15.90 -15.02
C VAL A 375 -1.16 15.49 -15.56
N ARG A 376 -1.35 14.19 -15.73
CA ARG A 376 -2.61 13.59 -16.16
C ARG A 376 -3.11 12.65 -15.06
N THR A 377 -4.29 12.93 -14.51
CA THR A 377 -4.80 12.16 -13.35
C THR A 377 -6.24 11.73 -13.53
N SER A 378 -6.53 10.49 -13.15
CA SER A 378 -7.91 9.98 -13.06
C SER A 378 -8.60 10.40 -11.75
N ASN A 379 -7.86 11.02 -10.83
CA ASN A 379 -8.40 11.43 -9.54
C ASN A 379 -9.21 12.71 -9.68
N ALA A 380 -10.35 12.76 -8.98
CA ALA A 380 -11.24 13.92 -8.93
C ALA A 380 -11.04 14.76 -7.65
N ASP A 381 -10.06 14.41 -6.81
CA ASP A 381 -9.85 14.95 -5.46
C ASP A 381 -9.13 16.31 -5.39
N GLU A 382 -8.62 16.80 -6.53
CA GLU A 382 -7.91 18.08 -6.65
C GLU A 382 -6.64 18.20 -5.81
N LEU A 383 -6.08 17.09 -5.31
CA LEU A 383 -4.89 17.13 -4.46
C LEU A 383 -3.70 17.78 -5.16
N PHE A 384 -3.52 17.62 -6.47
CA PHE A 384 -2.44 18.32 -7.19
C PHE A 384 -2.56 19.85 -7.11
N VAL A 385 -3.75 20.40 -7.37
CA VAL A 385 -3.99 21.85 -7.29
C VAL A 385 -3.86 22.33 -5.86
N ALA A 386 -4.41 21.58 -4.90
CA ALA A 386 -4.27 21.87 -3.47
C ALA A 386 -2.80 21.91 -3.00
N HIS A 387 -1.89 21.21 -3.71
CA HIS A 387 -0.45 21.21 -3.43
C HIS A 387 0.35 22.25 -4.22
N GLY A 388 -0.28 22.99 -5.15
CA GLY A 388 0.34 24.09 -5.88
C GLY A 388 0.72 23.77 -7.34
N LEU A 389 0.23 22.65 -7.91
CA LEU A 389 0.40 22.40 -9.34
C LEU A 389 -0.38 23.47 -10.14
N PRO A 390 0.25 24.17 -11.12
CA PRO A 390 -0.45 25.05 -12.02
C PRO A 390 -1.51 24.30 -12.85
N GLU A 391 -2.74 24.82 -12.91
CA GLU A 391 -3.81 24.22 -13.74
C GLU A 391 -3.41 24.09 -15.22
N ALA A 392 -2.52 24.96 -15.71
CA ALA A 392 -1.98 24.90 -17.06
C ALA A 392 -1.24 23.58 -17.37
N GLN A 393 -0.73 22.88 -16.34
CA GLN A 393 -0.02 21.61 -16.47
C GLN A 393 -0.90 20.39 -16.13
N LEU A 394 -2.20 20.59 -15.88
CA LEU A 394 -3.10 19.54 -15.40
C LEU A 394 -4.17 19.18 -16.42
N SER A 395 -4.45 17.89 -16.54
CA SER A 395 -5.62 17.33 -17.23
C SER A 395 -6.30 16.23 -16.41
N THR A 396 -7.63 16.28 -16.28
CA THR A 396 -8.45 15.41 -15.43
C THR A 396 -9.56 14.73 -16.25
N PRO A 397 -9.27 13.67 -17.02
CA PRO A 397 -10.24 13.04 -17.93
C PRO A 397 -11.49 12.43 -17.26
N GLN A 398 -11.44 12.22 -15.94
CA GLN A 398 -12.51 11.63 -15.13
C GLN A 398 -13.37 12.64 -14.37
N GLY A 399 -13.09 13.94 -14.51
CA GLY A 399 -13.79 15.02 -13.81
C GLY A 399 -13.16 15.39 -12.46
N GLN A 400 -13.86 16.25 -11.71
CA GLN A 400 -13.39 16.85 -10.45
C GLN A 400 -14.55 17.06 -9.46
N TYR A 401 -14.25 16.92 -8.17
CA TYR A 401 -15.19 17.20 -7.08
C TYR A 401 -15.49 18.70 -6.90
N ALA A 402 -14.68 19.59 -7.47
CA ALA A 402 -14.92 21.02 -7.59
C ALA A 402 -16.21 21.38 -8.32
N PHE A 403 -16.82 20.44 -9.04
CA PHE A 403 -18.03 20.70 -9.80
C PHE A 403 -19.16 19.74 -9.44
N LEU A 404 -20.38 20.23 -9.52
CA LEU A 404 -21.61 19.47 -9.61
C LEU A 404 -22.15 19.55 -11.05
N GLN A 405 -22.85 18.53 -11.51
CA GLN A 405 -23.39 18.46 -12.87
C GLN A 405 -24.86 18.06 -12.88
N CYS A 406 -25.59 18.51 -13.89
CA CYS A 406 -26.95 18.06 -14.15
C CYS A 406 -26.96 16.63 -14.74
N LEU A 407 -27.74 15.72 -14.16
CA LEU A 407 -27.86 14.35 -14.62
C LEU A 407 -28.67 14.19 -15.92
N GLU A 408 -29.45 15.20 -16.30
CA GLU A 408 -30.08 15.24 -17.63
C GLU A 408 -29.11 15.74 -18.71
N ASN A 409 -27.93 16.25 -18.31
CA ASN A 409 -26.98 16.93 -19.20
C ASN A 409 -27.68 17.92 -20.15
N CYS A 410 -28.67 18.65 -19.61
CA CYS A 410 -29.71 19.33 -20.39
C CYS A 410 -29.18 20.46 -21.27
N ARG A 411 -28.06 21.04 -20.85
CA ARG A 411 -27.29 22.01 -21.60
C ARG A 411 -25.85 21.95 -21.15
N PRO A 412 -24.92 22.36 -22.00
CA PRO A 412 -23.56 22.01 -21.73
C PRO A 412 -22.82 22.90 -20.71
N ASP A 413 -23.40 24.03 -20.30
CA ASP A 413 -23.00 24.82 -19.13
C ASP A 413 -23.81 24.44 -17.86
N ALA A 414 -24.52 23.30 -17.86
CA ALA A 414 -25.18 22.74 -16.67
C ALA A 414 -24.18 22.05 -15.72
N VAL A 415 -23.17 22.81 -15.32
CA VAL A 415 -22.07 22.42 -14.43
C VAL A 415 -21.74 23.59 -13.53
N PHE A 416 -21.60 23.33 -12.23
CA PHE A 416 -21.61 24.37 -11.21
C PHE A 416 -20.51 24.13 -10.18
N PRO A 417 -19.78 25.16 -9.72
CA PRO A 417 -18.82 25.00 -8.63
C PRO A 417 -19.49 24.40 -7.40
N SER A 418 -18.89 23.38 -6.78
CA SER A 418 -19.47 22.65 -5.66
C SER A 418 -19.34 23.40 -4.33
N ALA A 419 -18.33 24.26 -4.18
CA ALA A 419 -18.04 24.96 -2.93
C ALA A 419 -19.22 25.80 -2.38
N PRO A 420 -19.92 26.64 -3.17
CA PRO A 420 -21.09 27.38 -2.68
C PRO A 420 -22.22 26.48 -2.19
N TYR A 421 -22.46 25.33 -2.85
CA TYR A 421 -23.47 24.37 -2.42
C TYR A 421 -23.06 23.66 -1.13
N LEU A 422 -21.79 23.26 -1.04
CA LEU A 422 -21.24 22.64 0.15
C LEU A 422 -21.34 23.58 1.35
N ASP A 423 -20.92 24.83 1.22
CA ASP A 423 -20.98 25.82 2.30
C ASP A 423 -22.42 26.13 2.75
N ALA A 424 -23.37 26.11 1.81
CA ALA A 424 -24.78 26.26 2.13
C ALA A 424 -25.37 25.05 2.88
N VAL A 425 -24.87 23.83 2.63
CA VAL A 425 -25.42 22.60 3.22
C VAL A 425 -24.73 22.20 4.52
N LEU A 426 -23.45 22.53 4.70
CA LEU A 426 -22.67 22.12 5.89
C LEU A 426 -23.37 22.41 7.23
N PRO A 427 -23.98 23.59 7.47
CA PRO A 427 -24.70 23.87 8.73
C PRO A 427 -25.98 23.05 8.91
N HIS A 428 -26.46 22.40 7.85
CA HIS A 428 -27.70 21.64 7.80
C HIS A 428 -27.47 20.12 7.68
N LEU A 429 -26.23 19.65 7.79
CA LEU A 429 -25.94 18.22 7.94
C LEU A 429 -26.22 17.79 9.37
N ASP A 430 -27.11 16.83 9.53
CA ASP A 430 -27.37 16.24 10.84
C ASP A 430 -26.13 15.46 11.33
N PRO A 431 -25.62 15.72 12.55
CA PRO A 431 -24.36 15.13 13.01
C PRO A 431 -24.46 13.62 13.30
N HIS A 432 -25.66 13.06 13.43
CA HIS A 432 -25.87 11.65 13.77
C HIS A 432 -26.22 10.80 12.55
N THR A 433 -27.10 11.31 11.68
CA THR A 433 -27.58 10.63 10.47
C THR A 433 -26.81 11.04 9.22
N GLN A 434 -26.03 12.14 9.29
CA GLN A 434 -25.33 12.76 8.15
C GLN A 434 -26.23 13.12 6.97
N ALA A 435 -27.55 13.17 7.17
CA ALA A 435 -28.51 13.56 6.15
C ALA A 435 -28.65 15.10 6.10
N VAL A 436 -29.01 15.63 4.92
CA VAL A 436 -29.35 17.04 4.75
C VAL A 436 -30.74 17.31 5.33
N THR A 437 -30.81 18.15 6.37
CA THR A 437 -32.06 18.50 7.06
C THR A 437 -32.88 19.57 6.33
N ALA A 438 -32.22 20.48 5.62
CA ALA A 438 -32.86 21.55 4.85
C ALA A 438 -33.08 21.11 3.39
N GLN A 439 -34.28 20.63 3.07
CA GLN A 439 -34.61 20.09 1.73
C GLN A 439 -34.49 21.12 0.60
N ASP A 440 -34.74 22.39 0.89
CA ASP A 440 -34.57 23.52 -0.04
C ASP A 440 -33.10 23.77 -0.43
N ARG A 441 -32.15 23.17 0.31
CA ARG A 441 -30.71 23.25 0.04
C ARG A 441 -30.18 22.08 -0.78
N ILE A 442 -31.02 21.09 -1.09
CA ILE A 442 -30.67 19.99 -1.99
C ILE A 442 -30.55 20.55 -3.42
N PRO A 443 -29.38 20.41 -4.08
CA PRO A 443 -29.17 21.03 -5.37
C PRO A 443 -30.00 20.36 -6.47
N THR A 444 -30.69 21.20 -7.23
CA THR A 444 -31.36 20.85 -8.49
C THR A 444 -30.80 21.73 -9.60
N CYS A 445 -30.86 21.24 -10.83
CA CYS A 445 -30.33 21.97 -11.97
C CYS A 445 -31.12 23.28 -12.15
N PRO A 446 -30.49 24.46 -12.07
CA PRO A 446 -31.18 25.74 -12.19
C PRO A 446 -31.78 25.98 -13.59
N PHE A 447 -31.42 25.15 -14.57
CA PHE A 447 -31.89 25.29 -15.95
C PHE A 447 -33.10 24.41 -16.29
N CYS A 448 -33.16 23.18 -15.79
CA CYS A 448 -34.24 22.23 -16.12
C CYS A 448 -34.98 21.68 -14.89
N GLY A 449 -34.54 22.02 -13.68
CA GLY A 449 -35.06 21.44 -12.43
C GLY A 449 -34.64 19.98 -12.19
N GLY A 450 -33.86 19.38 -13.09
CA GLY A 450 -33.44 17.99 -13.00
C GLY A 450 -32.46 17.71 -11.86
N ALA A 451 -32.30 16.43 -11.51
CA ALA A 451 -31.39 16.00 -10.46
C ALA A 451 -29.93 16.32 -10.81
N MET A 452 -29.12 16.54 -9.77
CA MET A 452 -27.68 16.79 -9.90
C MET A 452 -26.86 15.70 -9.21
N SER A 453 -25.56 15.65 -9.52
CA SER A 453 -24.57 14.83 -8.83
C SER A 453 -23.19 15.51 -8.88
N ILE A 454 -22.20 14.94 -8.20
CA ILE A 454 -20.80 15.33 -8.36
C ILE A 454 -20.34 15.14 -9.83
N CYS A 455 -19.44 16.01 -10.28
CA CYS A 455 -18.99 16.06 -11.68
C CYS A 455 -17.85 15.05 -11.96
N VAL A 456 -18.20 13.78 -12.01
CA VAL A 456 -17.29 12.68 -12.37
C VAL A 456 -17.86 11.84 -13.51
N ARG A 457 -16.97 11.22 -14.29
CA ARG A 457 -17.36 10.40 -15.45
C ARG A 457 -17.97 9.08 -15.00
N ALA A 458 -19.13 8.76 -15.55
CA ALA A 458 -19.74 7.44 -15.39
C ALA A 458 -20.70 7.11 -16.55
N GLY A 459 -21.73 7.93 -16.76
CA GLY A 459 -22.72 7.73 -17.82
C GLY A 459 -22.69 8.77 -18.93
N ASN A 460 -23.67 8.69 -19.82
CA ASN A 460 -23.95 9.70 -20.86
C ASN A 460 -24.27 11.10 -20.31
N TRP A 461 -24.51 11.19 -19.01
CA TRP A 461 -24.74 12.44 -18.28
C TRP A 461 -23.46 13.15 -17.83
N PHE A 462 -22.27 12.57 -18.06
CA PHE A 462 -21.03 13.24 -17.72
C PHE A 462 -20.83 14.50 -18.56
N ASN A 463 -20.70 15.65 -17.91
CA ASN A 463 -20.38 16.91 -18.55
C ASN A 463 -18.87 17.15 -18.55
N GLU A 464 -18.25 16.95 -19.70
CA GLU A 464 -16.80 17.07 -19.89
C GLU A 464 -16.30 18.50 -20.10
N ARG A 465 -17.19 19.47 -20.30
CA ARG A 465 -16.82 20.84 -20.69
C ARG A 465 -15.86 21.56 -19.75
N PRO A 466 -15.98 21.48 -18.41
CA PRO A 466 -15.01 22.12 -17.51
C PRO A 466 -13.58 21.61 -17.71
N PHE A 467 -13.43 20.37 -18.17
CA PHE A 467 -12.14 19.68 -18.26
C PHE A 467 -11.54 19.75 -19.66
N ALA A 468 -12.32 20.15 -20.67
CA ALA A 468 -11.88 20.25 -22.07
C ALA A 468 -10.63 21.14 -22.29
N PRO A 469 -10.44 22.28 -21.59
CA PRO A 469 -9.20 23.04 -21.72
C PRO A 469 -7.96 22.26 -21.25
N GLY A 470 -8.07 21.49 -20.16
CA GLY A 470 -6.99 20.63 -19.67
C GLY A 470 -6.68 19.49 -20.63
N GLU A 471 -7.70 18.84 -21.17
CA GLU A 471 -7.52 17.80 -22.20
C GLU A 471 -6.90 18.36 -23.48
N THR A 472 -7.27 19.58 -23.90
CA THR A 472 -6.66 20.25 -25.06
C THR A 472 -5.16 20.48 -24.84
N ARG A 473 -4.76 20.94 -23.64
CA ARG A 473 -3.35 21.11 -23.28
C ARG A 473 -2.60 19.78 -23.27
N TRP A 474 -3.22 18.72 -22.74
CA TRP A 474 -2.66 17.37 -22.79
C TRP A 474 -2.40 16.94 -24.24
N TYR A 475 -3.39 17.07 -25.13
CA TYR A 475 -3.21 16.70 -26.54
C TYR A 475 -2.07 17.49 -27.19
N GLN A 476 -2.00 18.80 -26.98
CA GLN A 476 -0.91 19.62 -27.51
C GLN A 476 0.46 19.20 -26.96
N PHE A 477 0.55 18.93 -25.65
CA PHE A 477 1.79 18.48 -25.02
C PHE A 477 2.24 17.12 -25.56
N ARG A 478 1.30 16.19 -25.72
CA ARG A 478 1.51 14.86 -26.30
C ARG A 478 2.03 14.93 -27.72
N GLU A 479 1.33 15.65 -28.59
CA GLU A 479 1.76 15.83 -29.99
C GLU A 479 3.14 16.46 -30.05
N ALA A 480 3.43 17.43 -29.19
CA ALA A 480 4.73 18.10 -29.17
C ALA A 480 5.88 17.13 -28.90
N PHE A 481 5.77 16.21 -27.93
CA PHE A 481 6.88 15.28 -27.64
C PHE A 481 6.95 14.08 -28.59
N LEU A 482 5.82 13.67 -29.18
CA LEU A 482 5.81 12.62 -30.19
C LEU A 482 6.48 13.09 -31.48
N THR A 483 6.24 14.34 -31.88
CA THR A 483 6.77 14.94 -33.12
C THR A 483 8.17 15.53 -32.97
N ASP A 484 8.56 15.99 -31.78
CA ASP A 484 9.91 16.47 -31.50
C ASP A 484 10.82 15.29 -31.13
N TRP A 485 11.57 14.80 -32.12
CA TRP A 485 12.49 13.66 -32.00
C TRP A 485 13.69 13.93 -31.08
N THR A 486 13.91 15.16 -30.65
CA THR A 486 14.98 15.50 -29.71
C THR A 486 14.61 15.22 -28.26
N ARG A 487 13.31 15.01 -27.96
CA ARG A 487 12.84 14.81 -26.58
C ARG A 487 13.06 13.38 -26.11
N ASN A 488 13.66 13.26 -24.93
CA ASN A 488 13.69 12.04 -24.14
C ASN A 488 12.62 12.12 -23.05
N VAL A 489 11.59 11.29 -23.18
CA VAL A 489 10.36 11.38 -22.39
C VAL A 489 10.27 10.23 -21.41
N VAL A 490 9.92 10.53 -20.16
CA VAL A 490 9.53 9.51 -19.20
C VAL A 490 8.09 9.74 -18.75
N ILE A 491 7.27 8.70 -18.86
CA ILE A 491 5.97 8.61 -18.22
C ILE A 491 6.19 7.98 -16.85
N LEU A 492 5.99 8.76 -15.78
CA LEU A 492 6.00 8.27 -14.41
C LEU A 492 4.55 8.01 -13.99
N GLU A 493 4.16 6.74 -14.03
CA GLU A 493 2.81 6.28 -13.68
C GLU A 493 2.75 5.89 -12.19
N LEU A 494 2.00 6.64 -11.39
CA LEU A 494 1.92 6.47 -9.93
C LEU A 494 0.51 6.05 -9.49
N GLY A 495 0.40 4.84 -8.94
CA GLY A 495 -0.84 4.39 -8.29
C GLY A 495 -2.04 4.25 -9.22
N VAL A 496 -1.82 4.04 -10.52
CA VAL A 496 -2.87 3.76 -11.50
C VAL A 496 -3.29 2.30 -11.36
N GLY A 497 -4.54 2.09 -10.95
CA GLY A 497 -5.13 0.77 -10.75
C GLY A 497 -5.70 0.14 -12.03
N LEU A 498 -6.35 -1.01 -11.86
CA LEU A 498 -6.96 -1.79 -12.95
C LEU A 498 -8.46 -1.52 -13.15
N SER A 499 -9.05 -0.55 -12.44
CA SER A 499 -10.50 -0.26 -12.50
C SER A 499 -10.93 0.41 -13.81
N THR A 500 -10.12 1.35 -14.33
CA THR A 500 -10.39 2.07 -15.58
C THR A 500 -9.12 2.18 -16.43
N PRO A 501 -8.52 1.04 -16.85
CA PRO A 501 -7.21 1.02 -17.49
C PRO A 501 -7.15 1.82 -18.79
N GLY A 502 -8.26 1.92 -19.54
CA GLY A 502 -8.33 2.70 -20.78
C GLY A 502 -8.23 4.22 -20.62
N VAL A 503 -8.23 4.75 -19.39
CA VAL A 503 -8.17 6.21 -19.15
C VAL A 503 -6.74 6.72 -19.11
N LEU A 504 -5.83 5.91 -18.58
CA LEU A 504 -4.43 6.27 -18.38
C LEU A 504 -3.50 5.14 -18.83
N ARG A 505 -3.75 3.93 -18.33
CA ARG A 505 -2.81 2.81 -18.41
C ARG A 505 -2.51 2.40 -19.85
N TRP A 506 -3.56 2.14 -20.64
CA TRP A 506 -3.40 1.72 -22.03
C TRP A 506 -2.87 2.86 -22.92
N ASP A 507 -3.32 4.10 -22.69
CA ASP A 507 -2.81 5.29 -23.39
C ASP A 507 -1.30 5.47 -23.13
N ASN A 508 -0.84 5.30 -21.88
CA ASN A 508 0.58 5.36 -21.54
C ASN A 508 1.40 4.27 -22.24
N GLU A 509 0.86 3.04 -22.33
CA GLU A 509 1.52 1.92 -23.00
C GLU A 509 1.62 2.19 -24.51
N GLU A 510 0.55 2.68 -25.13
CA GLU A 510 0.51 3.07 -26.55
C GLU A 510 1.51 4.21 -26.84
N LEU A 511 1.66 5.18 -25.93
CA LEU A 511 2.63 6.26 -26.07
C LEU A 511 4.09 5.77 -26.05
N VAL A 512 4.39 4.72 -25.27
CA VAL A 512 5.72 4.09 -25.29
C VAL A 512 5.98 3.43 -26.63
N GLU A 513 4.99 2.71 -27.17
CA GLU A 513 5.09 2.05 -28.47
C GLU A 513 5.26 3.06 -29.62
N GLN A 514 4.49 4.15 -29.60
CA GLN A 514 4.60 5.24 -30.58
C GLN A 514 5.92 6.04 -30.44
N GLY A 515 6.54 6.01 -29.27
CA GLY A 515 7.73 6.79 -28.94
C GLY A 515 9.03 6.32 -29.58
N ASP A 516 9.03 5.17 -30.27
CA ASP A 516 10.19 4.60 -30.99
C ASP A 516 11.48 4.58 -30.14
N GLY A 517 11.35 4.16 -28.89
CA GLY A 517 12.45 4.07 -27.92
C GLY A 517 12.82 5.35 -27.16
N ARG A 518 12.21 6.49 -27.51
CA ARG A 518 12.41 7.80 -26.84
C ARG A 518 11.47 8.04 -25.66
N VAL A 519 10.32 7.37 -25.66
CA VAL A 519 9.35 7.42 -24.56
C VAL A 519 9.54 6.16 -23.72
N ARG A 520 9.73 6.33 -22.41
CA ARG A 520 9.85 5.21 -21.46
C ARG A 520 8.80 5.30 -20.37
N LEU A 521 8.38 4.16 -19.84
CA LEU A 521 7.41 4.05 -18.75
C LEU A 521 8.08 3.58 -17.46
N VAL A 522 7.90 4.34 -16.39
CA VAL A 522 8.17 3.91 -15.03
C VAL A 522 6.83 3.79 -14.31
N ARG A 523 6.42 2.57 -13.97
CA ARG A 523 5.15 2.31 -13.27
C ARG A 523 5.40 1.96 -11.81
N ALA A 524 4.77 2.67 -10.89
CA ALA A 524 4.95 2.45 -9.46
C ALA A 524 3.62 2.32 -8.71
N GLY A 525 3.60 1.47 -7.69
CA GLY A 525 2.42 1.22 -6.86
C GLY A 525 2.49 -0.11 -6.13
N LEU A 526 1.33 -0.65 -5.77
CA LEU A 526 1.22 -1.89 -5.00
C LEU A 526 0.52 -3.00 -5.81
N GLY A 527 0.97 -4.23 -5.61
CA GLY A 527 0.33 -5.44 -6.14
C GLY A 527 0.29 -5.49 -7.66
N ASP A 528 -0.72 -6.18 -8.20
CA ASP A 528 -0.77 -6.53 -9.63
C ASP A 528 -0.86 -5.31 -10.57
N ALA A 529 -1.33 -4.17 -10.06
CA ALA A 529 -1.42 -2.94 -10.83
C ALA A 529 -0.04 -2.39 -11.23
N VAL A 530 1.05 -2.84 -10.60
CA VAL A 530 2.41 -2.36 -10.91
C VAL A 530 3.00 -2.98 -12.18
N GLN A 531 2.46 -4.13 -12.62
CA GLN A 531 3.02 -4.90 -13.73
C GLN A 531 3.04 -4.10 -15.04
N VAL A 532 4.10 -4.25 -15.82
CA VAL A 532 4.22 -3.65 -17.16
C VAL A 532 4.10 -4.74 -18.24
N PRO A 533 3.75 -4.39 -19.49
CA PRO A 533 3.80 -5.35 -20.60
C PRO A 533 5.20 -5.96 -20.73
N GLY A 534 5.27 -7.29 -20.82
CA GLY A 534 6.54 -8.02 -20.84
C GLY A 534 7.41 -7.68 -22.06
N GLU A 535 6.80 -7.39 -23.20
CA GLU A 535 7.48 -6.97 -24.43
C GLU A 535 8.18 -5.62 -24.25
N LEU A 536 7.52 -4.64 -23.62
CA LEU A 536 8.10 -3.33 -23.31
C LEU A 536 9.23 -3.42 -22.28
N ALA A 537 9.08 -4.31 -21.28
CA ALA A 537 10.14 -4.56 -20.30
C ALA A 537 11.37 -5.22 -20.96
N ALA A 538 11.15 -6.23 -21.81
CA ALA A 538 12.22 -6.89 -22.55
C ALA A 538 12.95 -5.92 -23.49
N ALA A 539 12.23 -4.98 -24.11
CA ALA A 539 12.78 -3.92 -24.95
C ALA A 539 13.45 -2.77 -24.17
N GLN A 540 13.51 -2.82 -22.83
CA GLN A 540 14.05 -1.75 -21.97
C GLN A 540 13.32 -0.41 -22.14
N LEU A 541 12.01 -0.47 -22.38
CA LEU A 541 11.11 0.68 -22.56
C LEU A 541 10.16 0.88 -21.38
N ALA A 542 9.91 -0.17 -20.60
CA ALA A 542 9.09 -0.08 -19.40
C ALA A 542 9.77 -0.76 -18.21
N THR A 543 9.57 -0.19 -17.02
CA THR A 543 10.02 -0.78 -15.76
C THR A 543 8.98 -0.55 -14.67
N SER A 544 9.05 -1.35 -13.61
CA SER A 544 8.06 -1.33 -12.52
C SER A 544 8.72 -1.26 -11.15
N ILE A 545 8.10 -0.53 -10.22
CA ILE A 545 8.53 -0.39 -8.83
C ILE A 545 7.36 -0.71 -7.90
N GLU A 546 7.35 -1.90 -7.32
CA GLU A 546 6.37 -2.29 -6.31
C GLU A 546 6.77 -1.76 -4.93
N GLY A 547 5.98 -0.87 -4.34
CA GLY A 547 6.23 -0.29 -3.03
C GLY A 547 5.19 0.77 -2.62
N ASP A 548 5.23 1.18 -1.35
CA ASP A 548 4.46 2.34 -0.88
C ASP A 548 4.93 3.58 -1.63
N LEU A 549 3.99 4.34 -2.22
CA LEU A 549 4.34 5.49 -3.04
C LEU A 549 5.05 6.60 -2.26
N ARG A 550 4.89 6.68 -0.93
CA ARG A 550 5.68 7.57 -0.06
C ARG A 550 7.16 7.22 -0.14
N ASP A 551 7.49 5.94 -0.13
CA ASP A 551 8.88 5.48 -0.22
C ASP A 551 9.39 5.53 -1.67
N VAL A 552 8.57 5.17 -2.65
CA VAL A 552 8.94 5.25 -4.08
C VAL A 552 9.24 6.67 -4.49
N VAL A 553 8.33 7.61 -4.25
CA VAL A 553 8.55 9.01 -4.64
C VAL A 553 9.75 9.56 -3.89
N ARG A 554 9.86 9.35 -2.57
CA ARG A 554 11.03 9.78 -1.80
C ARG A 554 12.33 9.25 -2.38
N ALA A 555 12.37 7.97 -2.75
CA ALA A 555 13.54 7.38 -3.34
C ALA A 555 13.89 7.99 -4.69
N ILE A 556 12.89 8.24 -5.54
CA ILE A 556 13.05 8.82 -6.88
C ILE A 556 13.48 10.29 -6.81
N VAL A 557 12.90 11.09 -5.91
CA VAL A 557 13.16 12.52 -5.81
C VAL A 557 14.38 12.87 -4.97
N ALA A 558 14.92 11.90 -4.21
CA ALA A 558 16.14 12.09 -3.46
C ALA A 558 17.30 12.48 -4.41
N PRO A 559 18.10 13.50 -4.05
CA PRO A 559 19.15 14.06 -4.89
C PRO A 559 20.27 13.06 -5.23
#